data_AF-A0A1I3P4M7-F1
#
_entry.id   AF-A0A1I3P4M7-F1
#
_cell.length_a   1.000
_cell.length_b   1.000
_cell.length_c   1.000
_cell.angle_alpha   90.00
_cell.angle_beta   90.00
_cell.angle_gamma   90.00
#
_symmetry.space_group_name_H-M   'P 1'
#
loop_
_entity.id
_entity.type
_entity.pdbx_description
1 polymer ?
#
loop_
_entity_poly.entity_id
_entity_poly.type
_entity_poly.pdbx_seq_one_letter_code
_entity_poly.pdbx_strand_id
1 'polypeptide(L)'
;MAQLQQDVGLRAIVANSALYTAESLAQMNGYTWITRVPETLTLARETIALTAPLLAAQADEQQHIKLCTTYADVRQRWLLIYSPAARQRALKTVNTAFTEQSQQELEAFAALSRQEFACEVDAETAVRRFRK
;
A
#
# COMPACT_ATOMS: atom_id res chain seq x y z
N MET A 1 -28.82 2.09 -4.93
CA MET A 1 -29.04 1.42 -3.64
C MET A 1 -30.52 1.18 -3.33
N ALA A 2 -31.41 2.13 -3.63
CA ALA A 2 -32.86 1.97 -3.41
C ALA A 2 -33.48 0.70 -4.04
N GLN A 3 -33.08 0.35 -5.27
CA GLN A 3 -33.62 -0.82 -5.98
C GLN A 3 -33.27 -2.15 -5.30
N LEU A 4 -32.03 -2.31 -4.84
CA LEU A 4 -31.60 -3.50 -4.09
C LEU A 4 -32.32 -3.65 -2.75
N GLN A 5 -32.65 -2.54 -2.09
CA GLN A 5 -33.40 -2.61 -0.84
C GLN A 5 -34.85 -3.08 -1.06
N GLN A 6 -35.49 -2.63 -2.14
CA GLN A 6 -36.84 -3.06 -2.50
C GLN A 6 -36.90 -4.52 -2.95
N ASP A 7 -35.89 -5.00 -3.69
CA ASP A 7 -35.96 -6.31 -4.32
C ASP A 7 -35.52 -7.46 -3.39
N VAL A 8 -34.60 -7.21 -2.45
CA VAL A 8 -33.98 -8.28 -1.63
C VAL A 8 -33.87 -7.97 -0.13
N GLY A 9 -34.38 -6.84 0.35
CA GLY A 9 -34.38 -6.53 1.79
C GLY A 9 -32.97 -6.34 2.37
N LEU A 10 -32.12 -5.59 1.64
CA LEU A 10 -30.72 -5.34 1.97
C LEU A 10 -30.53 -4.80 3.40
N ARG A 11 -29.81 -5.56 4.25
CA ARG A 11 -29.52 -5.20 5.66
C ARG A 11 -28.16 -4.55 5.87
N ALA A 12 -27.15 -4.99 5.12
CA ALA A 12 -25.81 -4.44 5.17
C ALA A 12 -25.07 -4.67 3.84
N ILE A 13 -24.11 -3.79 3.53
CA ILE A 13 -23.26 -3.87 2.35
C ILE A 13 -21.84 -4.24 2.79
N VAL A 14 -21.24 -5.25 2.16
CA VAL A 14 -19.83 -5.59 2.33
C VAL A 14 -19.14 -5.52 0.98
N ALA A 15 -18.12 -4.68 0.87
CA ALA A 15 -17.43 -4.47 -0.41
C ALA A 15 -15.92 -4.26 -0.28
N ASN A 16 -15.22 -4.41 -1.39
CA ASN A 16 -13.79 -4.10 -1.47
C ASN A 16 -13.55 -2.59 -1.53
N SER A 17 -12.28 -2.20 -1.66
CA SER A 17 -11.89 -0.78 -1.67
C SER A 17 -12.30 -0.01 -2.93
N ALA A 18 -12.74 -0.68 -4.00
CA ALA A 18 -13.23 0.01 -5.19
C ALA A 18 -14.54 0.76 -4.94
N LEU A 19 -15.35 0.30 -3.97
CA LEU A 19 -16.57 0.99 -3.55
C LEU A 19 -16.30 2.19 -2.61
N TYR A 20 -15.04 2.40 -2.19
CA TYR A 20 -14.68 3.48 -1.27
C TYR A 20 -14.31 4.76 -2.05
N THR A 21 -15.32 5.37 -2.66
CA THR A 21 -15.20 6.68 -3.33
C THR A 21 -16.11 7.68 -2.65
N ALA A 22 -15.83 8.98 -2.79
CA ALA A 22 -16.69 10.02 -2.23
C ALA A 22 -18.14 9.90 -2.71
N GLU A 23 -18.33 9.61 -4.01
CA GLU A 23 -19.63 9.41 -4.63
C GLU A 23 -20.36 8.18 -4.08
N SER A 24 -19.68 7.02 -4.03
CA SER A 24 -20.29 5.78 -3.54
C SER A 24 -20.64 5.87 -2.05
N LEU A 25 -19.80 6.51 -1.23
CA LEU A 25 -20.06 6.72 0.20
C LEU A 25 -21.31 7.58 0.43
N ALA A 26 -21.50 8.63 -0.36
CA ALA A 26 -22.70 9.46 -0.28
C ALA A 26 -23.97 8.66 -0.61
N GLN A 27 -23.91 7.78 -1.61
CA GLN A 27 -25.04 6.93 -2.00
C GLN A 27 -25.35 5.81 -0.99
N MET A 28 -24.39 5.44 -0.15
CA MET A 28 -24.56 4.45 0.92
C MET A 28 -25.07 5.07 2.24
N ASN A 29 -25.32 6.39 2.26
CA ASN A 29 -25.89 7.04 3.42
C ASN A 29 -27.27 6.44 3.77
N GLY A 30 -27.50 6.15 5.05
CA GLY A 30 -28.71 5.46 5.52
C GLY A 30 -28.64 3.92 5.49
N TYR A 31 -27.55 3.33 4.98
CA TYR A 31 -27.32 1.89 5.02
C TYR A 31 -26.18 1.53 5.98
N THR A 32 -26.24 0.32 6.56
CA THR A 32 -25.07 -0.25 7.24
C THR A 32 -24.09 -0.78 6.20
N TRP A 33 -22.81 -0.40 6.27
CA TRP A 33 -21.81 -0.86 5.32
C TRP A 33 -20.45 -1.11 5.98
N ILE A 34 -19.69 -2.03 5.39
CA ILE A 34 -18.31 -2.35 5.73
C ILE A 34 -17.53 -2.42 4.43
N THR A 35 -16.48 -1.61 4.32
CA THR A 35 -15.62 -1.59 3.14
C THR A 35 -14.16 -1.50 3.56
N ARG A 36 -13.28 -2.00 2.70
CA ARG A 36 -11.85 -1.71 2.83
C ARG A 36 -11.59 -0.26 2.43
N VAL A 37 -10.79 0.45 3.21
CA VAL A 37 -10.25 1.76 2.83
C VAL A 37 -9.08 1.54 1.86
N PRO A 38 -9.02 2.24 0.72
CA PRO A 38 -7.92 2.09 -0.23
C PRO A 38 -6.65 2.72 0.34
N GLU A 39 -5.55 1.96 0.30
CA GLU A 39 -4.23 2.44 0.73
C GLU A 39 -3.65 3.51 -0.21
N THR A 40 -4.29 3.78 -1.35
CA THR A 40 -3.96 4.92 -2.23
C THR A 40 -4.51 6.24 -1.70
N LEU A 41 -5.47 6.22 -0.77
CA LEU A 41 -6.02 7.43 -0.17
C LEU A 41 -4.97 8.09 0.73
N THR A 42 -4.69 9.38 0.49
CA THR A 42 -3.71 10.16 1.27
C THR A 42 -3.96 10.06 2.77
N LEU A 43 -5.20 10.29 3.21
CA LEU A 43 -5.58 10.21 4.62
C LEU A 43 -5.32 8.81 5.22
N ALA A 44 -5.53 7.75 4.45
CA ALA A 44 -5.22 6.39 4.89
C ALA A 44 -3.71 6.19 5.06
N ARG A 45 -2.92 6.65 4.11
CA ARG A 45 -1.44 6.57 4.16
C ARG A 45 -0.88 7.34 5.36
N GLU A 46 -1.35 8.56 5.57
CA GLU A 46 -0.95 9.39 6.72
C GLU A 46 -1.32 8.72 8.04
N THR A 47 -2.55 8.20 8.13
CA THR A 47 -3.01 7.47 9.32
C THR A 47 -2.13 6.25 9.61
N ILE A 48 -1.80 5.46 8.59
CA ILE A 48 -0.92 4.30 8.73
C ILE A 48 0.48 4.75 9.17
N ALA A 49 1.06 5.78 8.55
CA ALA A 49 2.39 6.26 8.89
C ALA A 49 2.49 6.74 10.35
N LEU A 50 1.45 7.41 10.85
CA LEU A 50 1.39 7.88 12.23
C LEU A 50 1.24 6.74 13.26
N THR A 51 0.57 5.65 12.88
CA THR A 51 0.17 4.59 13.82
C THR A 51 1.04 3.34 13.73
N ALA A 52 1.71 3.11 12.61
CA ALA A 52 2.58 1.97 12.39
C ALA A 52 3.68 1.80 13.47
N PRO A 53 4.36 2.87 13.97
CA PRO A 53 5.35 2.71 15.03
C PRO A 53 4.77 2.14 16.33
N LEU A 54 3.53 2.53 16.67
CA LEU A 54 2.85 2.04 17.87
C LEU A 54 2.49 0.56 17.75
N LEU A 55 2.00 0.16 16.57
CA LEU A 55 1.63 -1.23 16.29
C LEU A 55 2.86 -2.14 16.13
N ALA A 56 3.98 -1.59 15.66
CA ALA A 56 5.23 -2.32 15.51
C ALA A 56 5.92 -2.63 16.86
N ALA A 57 5.58 -1.92 17.93
CA ALA A 57 6.15 -2.16 19.25
C ALA A 57 5.74 -3.52 19.84
N GLN A 58 4.64 -4.12 19.37
CA GLN A 58 4.14 -5.42 19.79
C GLN A 58 3.89 -6.30 18.56
N ALA A 59 4.93 -6.45 17.74
CA ALA A 59 4.85 -7.01 16.40
C ALA A 59 4.41 -8.49 16.31
N ASP A 60 4.41 -9.23 17.42
CA ASP A 60 4.13 -10.67 17.43
C ASP A 60 2.65 -11.01 17.61
N GLU A 61 1.81 -10.02 17.95
CA GLU A 61 0.37 -10.22 18.17
C GLU A 61 -0.47 -9.51 17.13
N GLN A 62 -1.70 -10.01 16.91
CA GLN A 62 -2.68 -9.26 16.12
C GLN A 62 -3.22 -8.11 16.94
N GLN A 63 -3.21 -6.91 16.35
CA GLN A 63 -3.64 -5.70 17.02
C GLN A 63 -4.61 -4.92 16.16
N HIS A 64 -5.46 -4.13 16.81
CA HIS A 64 -6.34 -3.23 16.09
C HIS A 64 -6.54 -1.92 16.85
N ILE A 65 -6.68 -0.84 16.10
CA ILE A 65 -7.09 0.46 16.65
C ILE A 65 -8.33 0.95 15.93
N LYS A 66 -9.23 1.57 16.69
CA LYS A 66 -10.44 2.20 16.18
C LYS A 66 -10.20 3.69 16.08
N LEU A 67 -10.43 4.24 14.90
CA LEU A 67 -10.24 5.66 14.62
C LEU A 67 -11.58 6.24 14.16
N CYS A 68 -11.94 7.40 14.69
CA CYS A 68 -13.03 8.18 14.13
C CYS A 68 -12.43 9.13 13.09
N THR A 69 -12.96 9.10 11.88
CA THR A 69 -12.48 9.92 10.77
C THR A 69 -13.66 10.50 10.00
N THR A 70 -13.39 11.53 9.21
CA THR A 70 -14.36 12.09 8.28
C THR A 70 -13.72 12.11 6.90
N TYR A 71 -14.37 11.50 5.93
CA TYR A 71 -13.95 11.49 4.54
C TYR A 71 -15.19 11.61 3.66
N ALA A 72 -15.12 12.45 2.62
CA ALA A 72 -16.25 12.77 1.75
C ALA A 72 -17.51 13.20 2.53
N ASP A 73 -17.32 14.04 3.56
CA ASP A 73 -18.37 14.51 4.46
C ASP A 73 -19.14 13.42 5.25
N VAL A 74 -18.68 12.17 5.16
CA VAL A 74 -19.21 11.06 5.94
C VAL A 74 -18.32 10.83 7.15
N ARG A 75 -18.89 10.95 8.36
CA ARG A 75 -18.22 10.52 9.59
C ARG A 75 -18.22 8.99 9.68
N GLN A 76 -17.06 8.42 9.87
CA GLN A 76 -16.82 6.98 9.75
C GLN A 76 -15.97 6.46 10.90
N ARG A 77 -16.04 5.14 11.11
CA ARG A 77 -15.13 4.41 11.99
C ARG A 77 -14.18 3.60 11.13
N TRP A 78 -12.90 3.94 11.16
CA TRP A 78 -11.85 3.11 10.59
C TRP A 78 -11.35 2.11 11.63
N LEU A 79 -11.09 0.90 11.17
CA LEU A 79 -10.45 -0.15 11.95
C LEU A 79 -9.11 -0.44 11.27
N LEU A 80 -8.02 0.03 11.87
CA LEU A 80 -6.69 -0.31 11.41
C LEU A 80 -6.27 -1.60 12.10
N ILE A 81 -5.88 -2.59 11.30
CA ILE A 81 -5.54 -3.93 11.78
C ILE A 81 -4.07 -4.20 11.46
N TYR A 82 -3.30 -4.50 12.48
CA TYR A 82 -1.97 -5.07 12.35
C TYR A 82 -2.06 -6.60 12.54
N SER A 83 -1.29 -7.34 11.74
CA SER A 83 -1.11 -8.77 11.96
C SER A 83 0.30 -9.22 11.57
N PRO A 84 0.90 -10.16 12.32
CA PRO A 84 2.19 -10.74 11.98
C PRO A 84 2.21 -11.33 10.57
N ALA A 85 1.11 -11.98 10.16
CA ALA A 85 0.98 -12.56 8.83
C ALA A 85 1.00 -11.50 7.71
N ALA A 86 0.35 -10.35 7.90
CA ALA A 86 0.40 -9.25 6.93
C ALA A 86 1.81 -8.63 6.87
N ARG A 87 2.46 -8.45 8.02
CA ARG A 87 3.85 -7.99 8.10
C ARG A 87 4.81 -8.92 7.37
N GLN A 88 4.70 -10.23 7.59
CA GLN A 88 5.55 -11.22 6.93
C GLN A 88 5.40 -11.20 5.40
N ARG A 89 4.16 -11.07 4.89
CA ARG A 89 3.92 -10.90 3.45
C ARG A 89 4.58 -9.63 2.91
N ALA A 90 4.41 -8.50 3.60
CA ALA A 90 5.02 -7.23 3.21
C ALA A 90 6.55 -7.30 3.21
N LEU A 91 7.16 -7.88 4.25
CA LEU A 91 8.61 -8.09 4.34
C LEU A 91 9.13 -8.96 3.20
N LYS A 92 8.42 -10.04 2.85
CA LYS A 92 8.79 -10.89 1.71
C LYS A 92 8.81 -10.08 0.42
N THR A 93 7.77 -9.31 0.15
CA THR A 93 7.69 -8.48 -1.07
C THR A 93 8.82 -7.45 -1.13
N VAL A 94 9.10 -6.74 -0.03
CA VAL A 94 10.19 -5.76 0.04
C VAL A 94 11.54 -6.43 -0.16
N ASN A 95 11.79 -7.54 0.53
CA ASN A 95 13.06 -8.26 0.41
C ASN A 95 13.28 -8.81 -1.00
N THR A 96 12.24 -9.35 -1.63
CA THR A 96 12.33 -9.84 -3.01
C THR A 96 12.67 -8.71 -3.97
N ALA A 97 11.94 -7.58 -3.89
CA ALA A 97 12.20 -6.43 -4.75
C ALA A 97 13.62 -5.87 -4.55
N PHE A 98 14.08 -5.75 -3.31
CA PHE A 98 15.43 -5.30 -3.00
C PHE A 98 16.51 -6.26 -3.52
N THR A 99 16.27 -7.57 -3.40
CA THR A 99 17.21 -8.60 -3.90
C THR A 99 17.29 -8.56 -5.42
N GLU A 100 16.16 -8.49 -6.11
CA GLU A 100 16.10 -8.41 -7.57
C GLU A 100 16.81 -7.15 -8.09
N GLN A 101 16.55 -5.99 -7.47
CA GLN A 101 17.23 -4.75 -7.80
C GLN A 101 18.75 -4.86 -7.57
N SER A 102 19.17 -5.35 -6.41
CA SER A 102 20.59 -5.51 -6.07
C SER A 102 21.30 -6.45 -7.03
N GLN A 103 20.63 -7.51 -7.47
CA GLN A 103 21.17 -8.44 -8.45
C GLN A 103 21.35 -7.78 -9.82
N GLN A 104 20.35 -7.01 -10.29
CA GLN A 104 20.46 -6.28 -11.55
C GLN A 104 21.60 -5.26 -11.51
N GLU A 105 21.76 -4.54 -10.40
CA GLU A 105 22.87 -3.59 -10.19
C GLU A 105 24.23 -4.30 -10.20
N LEU A 106 24.34 -5.46 -9.54
CA LEU A 106 25.56 -6.27 -9.53
C LEU A 106 25.90 -6.82 -10.92
N GLU A 107 24.92 -7.32 -11.67
CA GLU A 107 25.10 -7.83 -13.02
C GLU A 107 25.53 -6.70 -13.98
N ALA A 108 24.91 -5.53 -13.88
CA ALA A 108 25.30 -4.34 -14.65
C ALA A 108 26.72 -3.87 -14.30
N PHE A 109 27.08 -3.88 -13.01
CA PHE A 109 28.43 -3.54 -12.56
C PHE A 109 29.48 -4.55 -13.07
N ALA A 110 29.15 -5.85 -13.00
CA ALA A 110 30.02 -6.91 -13.48
C ALA A 110 30.22 -6.82 -15.01
N ALA A 111 29.17 -6.47 -15.76
CA ALA A 111 29.26 -6.23 -17.20
C ALA A 111 30.17 -5.04 -17.51
N LEU A 112 30.01 -3.92 -16.80
CA LEU A 112 30.88 -2.74 -16.94
C LEU A 112 32.35 -3.09 -16.64
N SER A 113 32.59 -3.88 -15.60
CA SER A 113 33.93 -4.27 -15.17
C SER A 113 34.67 -5.18 -16.16
N ARG A 114 33.92 -5.94 -16.98
CA ARG A 114 34.48 -6.81 -18.03
C ARG A 114 34.57 -6.12 -19.39
N GLN A 115 34.04 -4.91 -19.52
CA GLN A 115 34.04 -4.19 -20.79
C GLN A 115 35.45 -3.69 -21.10
N GLU A 116 35.94 -4.05 -22.29
CA GLU A 116 37.16 -3.46 -22.83
C GLU A 116 36.84 -2.10 -23.45
N PHE A 117 37.74 -1.13 -23.22
CA PHE A 117 37.60 0.23 -23.74
C PHE A 117 38.80 0.56 -24.63
N ALA A 118 38.54 1.15 -25.79
CA ALA A 118 39.59 1.56 -26.72
C ALA A 118 40.38 2.77 -26.19
N CYS A 119 39.77 3.61 -25.35
CA CYS A 119 40.42 4.76 -24.73
C CYS A 119 39.81 5.09 -23.35
N GLU A 120 40.52 5.94 -22.60
CA GLU A 120 40.11 6.42 -21.27
C GLU A 120 38.77 7.19 -21.29
N VAL A 121 38.55 8.01 -22.32
CA VAL A 121 37.31 8.80 -22.47
C VAL A 121 36.07 7.92 -22.57
N ASP A 122 36.18 6.78 -23.24
CA ASP A 122 35.09 5.80 -23.36
C ASP A 122 34.79 5.14 -22.02
N ALA A 123 35.84 4.77 -21.27
CA ALA A 123 35.71 4.18 -19.94
C ALA A 123 35.03 5.15 -18.95
N GLU A 124 35.47 6.41 -18.90
CA GLU A 124 34.85 7.42 -18.05
C GLU A 124 33.38 7.67 -18.42
N THR A 125 33.07 7.66 -19.71
CA THR A 125 31.69 7.85 -20.19
C THR A 125 30.80 6.71 -19.76
N ALA A 126 31.29 5.46 -19.80
CA ALA A 126 30.55 4.30 -19.33
C ALA A 126 30.30 4.33 -17.82
N VAL A 127 31.30 4.71 -17.01
CA VAL A 127 31.14 4.92 -15.56
C VAL A 127 30.13 6.04 -15.26
N ARG A 128 30.18 7.16 -15.99
CA ARG A 128 29.20 8.25 -15.85
C ARG A 128 27.78 7.81 -16.17
N ARG A 129 27.58 6.92 -17.14
CA ARG A 129 26.27 6.35 -17.48
C ARG A 129 25.78 5.38 -16.41
N PHE A 130 26.66 4.56 -15.84
CA PHE A 130 26.33 3.60 -14.77
C PHE A 130 25.92 4.28 -13.45
N ARG A 131 26.47 5.46 -13.15
CA ARG A 131 26.17 6.22 -11.92
C ARG A 131 24.88 7.04 -11.97
N LYS A 132 24.21 7.15 -13.13
CA LYS A 132 22.96 7.89 -13.30
C LYS A 132 21.76 7.02 -13.00
#